data_AF-A0A2E1ULH5-F1
#
_entry.id   AF-A0A2E1ULH5-F1
#
_cell.length_a   1.000
_cell.length_b   1.000
_cell.length_c   1.000
_cell.angle_alpha   90.00
_cell.angle_beta   90.00
_cell.angle_gamma   90.00
#
_symmetry.space_group_name_H-M   'P 1'
#
loop_
_entity.id
_entity.type
_entity.pdbx_description
1 polymer ?
#
loop_
_entity_poly.entity_id
_entity_poly.type
_entity_poly.pdbx_seq_one_letter_code
_entity_poly.pdbx_strand_id
1 'polypeptide(L)' 'MTIIFLIIYLIFMIWGGWESFMYSLSYGGERSSSIWRPYIWPIKLIMLFGLSIMLLQSISEFFKDILRIKGHDFGEKN' A
#
# COMPACT_ATOMS: atom_id res chain seq x y z
N MET A 1 6.00 6.13 17.74
CA MET A 1 6.79 4.88 17.76
C MET A 1 6.18 3.78 16.87
N THR A 2 4.90 3.41 17.03
CA THR A 2 4.25 2.33 16.24
C THR A 2 4.15 2.61 14.74
N ILE A 3 3.96 3.87 14.34
CA ILE A 3 3.90 4.30 12.92
C ILE A 3 5.16 3.97 12.11
N ILE A 4 6.34 4.02 12.74
CA ILE A 4 7.61 3.69 12.06
C ILE A 4 7.64 2.22 11.67
N PHE A 5 7.18 1.33 12.56
CA PHE A 5 7.05 -0.09 12.26
C PHE A 5 6.02 -0.36 11.16
N LEU A 6 4.91 0.40 11.14
CA LEU A 6 3.89 0.30 10.10
C LEU A 6 4.44 0.71 8.72
N ILE A 7 5.22 1.79 8.64
CA ILE A 7 5.85 2.23 7.38
C ILE A 7 6.81 1.17 6.84
N ILE A 8 7.67 0.60 7.71
CA ILE A 8 8.59 -0.47 7.31
C ILE A 8 7.82 -1.70 6.82
N TYR A 9 6.79 -2.11 7.55
CA TYR A 9 5.93 -3.23 7.15
C TYR A 9 5.26 -2.99 5.78
N LEU A 10 4.73 -1.79 5.55
CA LEU A 10 4.09 -1.43 4.28
C LEU A 10 5.09 -1.45 3.11
N ILE A 11 6.34 -1.03 3.31
CA ILE A 11 7.38 -1.11 2.26
C ILE A 11 7.66 -2.57 1.88
N PHE A 12 7.83 -3.45 2.87
CA PHE A 12 7.99 -4.89 2.62
C PHE A 12 6.77 -5.49 1.93
N MET A 13 5.57 -5.08 2.33
CA MET A 13 4.32 -5.57 1.75
C MET A 13 4.14 -5.14 0.29
N ILE A 14 4.49 -3.88 -0.05
CA ILE A 14 4.47 -3.38 -1.43
C ILE A 14 5.48 -4.15 -2.28
N TRP A 15 6.66 -4.46 -1.74
CA TRP A 15 7.65 -5.24 -2.48
C TRP A 15 7.15 -6.65 -2.81
N GLY A 16 6.60 -7.37 -1.83
CA GLY A 16 5.99 -8.68 -2.06
C GLY A 16 4.75 -8.64 -2.97
N GLY A 17 3.98 -7.55 -2.89
CA GLY A 17 2.83 -7.28 -3.75
C GLY A 17 3.24 -7.02 -5.21
N TRP A 18 4.34 -6.29 -5.44
CA TRP A 18 4.89 -6.00 -6.76
C TRP A 18 5.34 -7.28 -7.47
N GLU A 19 6.10 -8.13 -6.78
CA GLU A 19 6.48 -9.46 -7.27
C GLU A 19 5.24 -10.32 -7.59
N SER A 20 4.24 -10.31 -6.70
CA SER A 20 2.99 -11.06 -6.89
C SER A 20 2.11 -10.54 -8.03
N PHE A 21 2.22 -9.24 -8.35
CA PHE A 21 1.54 -8.59 -9.47
C PHE A 21 2.24 -8.90 -10.79
N MET A 22 3.57 -8.72 -10.84
CA MET A 22 4.40 -9.05 -12.01
C MET A 22 4.33 -10.54 -12.34
N TYR A 23 4.33 -11.40 -11.32
CA TYR A 23 4.08 -12.83 -11.50
C TYR A 23 2.70 -13.08 -12.12
N SER A 24 1.64 -12.46 -11.60
CA SER A 24 0.29 -12.60 -12.17
C SER A 24 0.13 -11.98 -13.57
N LEU A 25 1.01 -11.06 -13.97
CA LEU A 25 1.02 -10.45 -15.29
C LEU A 25 1.77 -11.34 -16.29
N SER A 26 2.95 -11.83 -15.92
CA SER A 26 3.81 -12.69 -16.73
C SER A 26 3.26 -14.12 -16.86
N TYR A 27 2.76 -14.68 -15.75
CA TYR A 27 2.00 -15.93 -15.71
C TYR A 27 0.49 -15.69 -15.88
N GLY A 28 0.07 -14.50 -16.32
CA GLY A 28 -1.34 -14.14 -16.60
C GLY A 28 -2.01 -14.91 -17.75
N GLY A 29 -1.33 -15.93 -18.28
CA GLY A 29 -1.90 -17.01 -19.09
C GLY A 29 -2.31 -18.27 -18.30
N GLU A 30 -1.98 -18.38 -17.00
CA GLU A 30 -2.48 -19.44 -16.13
C GLU A 30 -3.91 -19.10 -15.71
N ARG A 31 -4.83 -19.51 -16.59
CA ARG A 31 -6.26 -19.49 -16.36
C ARG A 31 -6.57 -20.18 -15.05
N SER A 32 -7.27 -19.49 -14.14
CA SER A 32 -7.99 -20.17 -13.07
C SER A 32 -8.92 -21.22 -13.70
N SER A 33 -8.90 -22.46 -13.19
CA SER A 33 -9.73 -23.60 -13.62
C SER A 33 -11.22 -23.41 -13.27
N SER A 34 -11.73 -22.19 -13.36
CA SER A 34 -13.10 -21.80 -13.06
C SER A 34 -13.78 -21.23 -14.30
N ILE A 35 -15.01 -21.68 -14.50
CA ILE A 35 -15.89 -21.52 -15.67
C ILE A 35 -16.09 -20.05 -16.14
N TRP A 36 -15.75 -19.05 -15.30
CA TRP A 36 -15.93 -17.61 -15.58
C TRP A 36 -14.64 -16.82 -15.89
N ARG A 37 -13.45 -17.44 -15.83
CA ARG A 37 -12.14 -16.85 -16.18
C ARG A 37 -11.96 -15.34 -15.91
N PRO A 38 -12.23 -14.83 -14.69
CA PRO A 38 -11.97 -13.43 -14.39
C PRO A 38 -10.47 -13.18 -14.37
N TYR A 39 -10.04 -12.07 -14.96
CA TYR A 39 -8.66 -11.62 -14.86
C TYR A 39 -8.33 -11.27 -13.40
N ILE A 40 -7.27 -11.85 -12.84
CA ILE A 40 -6.83 -11.64 -11.45
C ILE A 40 -5.86 -10.44 -11.34
N TRP A 41 -5.25 -10.05 -12.45
CA TRP A 41 -4.33 -8.91 -12.50
C TRP A 41 -4.98 -7.54 -12.12
N PRO A 42 -6.24 -7.21 -12.47
CA PRO A 42 -6.83 -5.91 -12.15
C PRO A 42 -7.00 -5.69 -10.65
N ILE A 43 -7.44 -6.72 -9.92
CA ILE A 43 -7.61 -6.62 -8.46
C ILE A 43 -6.26 -6.48 -7.74
N LYS A 44 -5.22 -7.19 -8.22
CA LYS A 44 -3.85 -7.06 -7.68
C LYS A 44 -3.27 -5.67 -7.95
N LEU A 45 -3.57 -5.06 -9.09
CA LEU A 45 -3.18 -3.69 -9.41
C LEU A 45 -3.84 -2.68 -8.46
N ILE A 46 -5.15 -2.81 -8.23
CA ILE A 46 -5.89 -1.93 -7.31
C ILE A 46 -5.38 -2.09 -5.87
N MET A 47 -5.08 -3.32 -5.44
CA MET A 47 -4.49 -3.59 -4.12
C MET A 47 -3.13 -2.88 -3.97
N LEU A 48 -2.25 -3.00 -4.96
CA LEU A 48 -0.93 -2.37 -4.93
C LEU A 48 -1.03 -0.84 -4.94
N PHE A 49 -1.96 -0.30 -5.73
CA PHE A 49 -2.28 1.13 -5.75
C PHE A 49 -2.79 1.63 -4.39
N GLY A 50 -3.72 0.89 -3.76
CA GLY A 50 -4.22 1.18 -2.42
C GLY A 50 -3.13 1.16 -1.36
N LEU A 51 -2.25 0.16 -1.38
CA LEU A 51 -1.08 0.08 -0.50
C LEU A 51 -0.12 1.26 -0.70
N SER A 52 0.07 1.69 -1.94
CA SER A 52 0.93 2.83 -2.28
C SER A 52 0.37 4.14 -1.69
N ILE A 53 -0.95 4.36 -1.80
CA ILE A 53 -1.62 5.49 -1.16
C ILE A 53 -1.56 5.37 0.37
N MET A 54 -1.71 4.15 0.91
CA MET A 54 -1.64 3.88 2.35
C MET A 54 -0.27 4.20 2.95
N LEU A 55 0.80 3.91 2.21
CA LEU A 55 2.15 4.30 2.57
C LEU A 55 2.29 5.83 2.58
N LEU A 56 1.76 6.50 1.54
CA LEU A 56 1.83 7.97 1.44
C LEU A 56 1.12 8.68 2.60
N GLN A 57 -0.09 8.22 2.99
CA GLN A 57 -0.79 8.79 4.14
C GLN A 57 -0.05 8.52 5.46
N SER A 58 0.52 7.32 5.65
CA SER A 58 1.27 6.98 6.87
C SER A 58 2.51 7.85 7.04
N ILE A 59 3.18 8.18 5.93
CA ILE A 59 4.29 9.14 5.91
C ILE A 59 3.79 10.55 6.26
N SER A 60 2.65 10.99 5.74
CA SER A 60 2.06 12.30 6.08
C SER A 60 1.74 12.41 7.57
N GLU A 61 1.14 11.37 8.17
CA GLU A 61 0.87 11.33 9.60
C GLU A 61 2.15 11.34 10.42
N PHE A 62 3.19 10.63 9.99
CA PHE A 62 4.49 10.65 10.66
C PHE A 62 5.12 12.05 10.72
N PHE A 63 5.10 12.80 9.61
CA PHE A 63 5.61 14.16 9.59
C PHE A 63 4.76 15.13 10.42
N LYS A 64 3.42 14.99 10.37
CA LYS A 64 2.51 15.78 11.21
C LYS A 64 2.72 15.50 12.70
N ASP A 65 2.97 14.24 13.07
CA ASP A 65 3.26 13.85 14.44
C ASP A 65 4.59 14.47 14.94
N ILE A 66 5.63 14.46 14.11
CA ILE A 66 6.92 15.15 14.40
C ILE A 66 6.72 16.67 14.59
N LEU A 67 5.93 17.31 13.72
CA LEU A 67 5.65 18.74 13.81
C LEU A 67 4.86 19.08 15.07
N ARG A 68 3.93 18.22 15.45
CA ARG A 68 3.13 18.37 16.68
C ARG A 68 4.00 18.28 17.93
N ILE A 69 4.96 17.34 17.96
CA ILE A 69 5.97 17.26 19.04
C ILE A 69 6.84 18.52 19.09
N LYS A 70 7.15 19.13 17.94
CA LYS A 70 7.90 20.39 17.84
C LYS A 70 7.09 21.64 18.22
N GLY A 71 5.81 21.49 18.61
CA GLY A 71 4.97 22.60 19.06
C GLY A 71 4.37 23.45 17.93
N HIS A 72 4.49 23.01 16.68
CA HIS A 72 3.81 23.64 15.53
C HIS A 72 2.52 22.86 15.24
N ASP A 73 1.41 23.28 15.86
CA ASP A 73 0.10 22.69 15.63
C ASP A 73 -0.45 23.24 14.30
N PHE A 74 -0.22 22.50 13.21
CA PHE A 74 -0.87 22.80 11.93
C PHE A 74 -2.28 22.22 11.94
N GLY A 75 -3.23 23.09 12.27
CA GLY A 75 -4.65 22.88 12.07
C GLY A 75 -5.40 22.60 13.38
N GLU A 76 -6.05 23.63 13.89
CA GLU A 76 -7.26 23.47 14.71
C GLU A 76 -8.17 22.45 14.01
N LYS A 77 -8.31 21.27 14.62
CA LYS A 77 -9.44 20.40 14.37
C LYS A 77 -10.68 21.12 14.91
N ASN A 78 -11.22 22.03 14.10
CA ASN A 78 -12.61 22.46 14.21
C ASN A 78 -13.53 21.27 13.90
#